data_AF-A0A6J4G4E2-F1
#
_entry.id   AF-A0A6J4G4E2-F1
#
_cell.length_a   1.000
_cell.length_b   1.000
_cell.length_c   1.000
_cell.angle_alpha   90.00
_cell.angle_beta   90.00
_cell.angle_gamma   90.00
#
_symmetry.space_group_name_H-M   'P 1'
#
loop_
_entity.id
_entity.type
_entity.pdbx_description
1 polymer ?
#
loop_
_entity_poly.entity_id
_entity_poly.type
_entity_poly.pdbx_seq_one_letter_code
_entity_poly.pdbx_strand_id
1 'polypeptide(L)'
;MPATANRKDHPLSMRLPDADLAIIDRAAQLRGRSRTDFVREAAVRAAEDVLMEAGLIRMSQEGFAEFIAVLSAPAAPVPPMVEVLKRPAPWERESGQG
;
A
#
# COMPACT_ATOMS: atom_id res chain seq x y z
N MET A 1 -17.27 11.48 -15.38
CA MET A 1 -15.96 10.94 -15.85
C MET A 1 -14.93 11.33 -14.80
N PRO A 2 -14.19 10.40 -14.18
CA PRO A 2 -13.21 10.78 -13.16
C PRO A 2 -12.08 11.55 -13.84
N ALA A 3 -11.70 12.67 -13.24
CA ALA A 3 -10.60 13.50 -13.72
C ALA A 3 -9.32 12.65 -13.75
N THR A 4 -8.70 12.56 -14.93
CA THR A 4 -7.35 12.02 -15.07
C THR A 4 -6.42 12.91 -14.25
N ALA A 5 -6.00 12.41 -13.09
CA ALA A 5 -4.93 13.03 -12.33
C ALA A 5 -3.74 13.22 -13.28
N ASN A 6 -3.28 14.46 -13.43
CA ASN A 6 -2.18 14.80 -14.31
C ASN A 6 -0.93 14.03 -13.84
N ARG A 7 -0.58 12.94 -14.54
CA ARG A 7 0.54 12.08 -14.18
C ARG A 7 1.82 12.85 -14.51
N LYS A 8 2.34 13.55 -13.50
CA LYS A 8 3.63 14.22 -13.59
C LYS A 8 4.72 13.16 -13.55
N ASP A 9 5.25 12.82 -14.71
CA ASP A 9 6.39 11.91 -14.82
C ASP A 9 7.66 12.67 -14.37
N HIS A 10 8.43 12.09 -13.45
CA HIS A 10 9.68 12.66 -12.94
C HIS A 10 10.87 11.87 -13.51
N PRO A 11 11.90 12.53 -14.07
CA PRO A 11 13.07 11.84 -14.61
C PRO A 11 13.92 11.23 -13.48
N LEU A 12 14.39 10.00 -13.69
CA LEU A 12 15.30 9.29 -12.79
C LEU A 12 16.65 9.10 -13.49
N SER A 13 17.71 9.68 -12.92
CA SER A 13 19.08 9.51 -13.41
C SER A 13 19.87 8.64 -12.44
N MET A 14 20.51 7.59 -12.95
CA MET A 14 21.35 6.69 -12.16
C MET A 14 22.57 6.24 -12.96
N ARG A 15 23.64 5.88 -12.25
CA ARG A 15 24.84 5.28 -12.84
C ARG A 15 24.89 3.80 -12.46
N LEU A 16 25.12 2.96 -13.44
CA LEU A 16 25.24 1.51 -13.29
C LEU A 16 26.56 1.05 -13.91
N PRO A 17 27.26 0.08 -13.30
CA PRO A 17 28.38 -0.60 -13.95
C PRO A 17 27.95 -1.25 -15.27
N ASP A 18 28.88 -1.34 -16.23
CA ASP A 18 28.60 -1.94 -17.54
C ASP A 18 28.12 -3.40 -17.45
N ALA A 19 28.66 -4.15 -16.48
CA ALA A 19 28.25 -5.53 -16.22
C ALA A 19 26.77 -5.63 -15.82
N ASP A 20 26.30 -4.74 -14.95
CA ASP A 20 24.91 -4.72 -14.49
C ASP A 20 23.98 -4.29 -15.63
N LEU A 21 24.38 -3.29 -16.41
CA LEU A 21 23.64 -2.85 -17.60
C LEU A 21 23.49 -3.98 -18.62
N ALA A 22 24.53 -4.76 -18.87
CA ALA A 22 24.48 -5.89 -19.79
C ALA A 22 23.48 -6.97 -19.35
N ILE A 23 23.40 -7.25 -18.05
CA ILE A 23 22.43 -8.20 -17.47
C ILE A 23 21.00 -7.66 -17.63
N ILE A 24 20.79 -6.38 -17.30
CA ILE A 24 19.48 -5.72 -17.42
C ILE A 24 19.00 -5.73 -18.87
N ASP A 25 19.87 -5.40 -19.82
CA ASP A 25 19.54 -5.38 -21.25
C ASP A 25 19.11 -6.74 -21.76
N ARG A 26 19.85 -7.79 -21.38
CA ARG A 26 19.50 -9.16 -21.73
C ARG A 26 18.13 -9.55 -21.15
N ALA A 27 17.87 -9.19 -19.89
CA ALA A 27 16.58 -9.49 -19.25
C ALA A 27 15.41 -8.73 -19.91
N ALA A 28 15.61 -7.46 -20.24
CA ALA A 28 14.63 -6.63 -20.95
C ALA A 28 14.32 -7.20 -22.34
N GLN A 29 15.36 -7.60 -23.09
CA GLN A 29 15.22 -8.25 -24.41
C GLN A 29 14.42 -9.55 -24.32
N LEU A 30 14.72 -10.42 -23.36
CA LEU A 30 13.98 -11.67 -23.14
C LEU A 30 12.50 -11.44 -22.81
N ARG A 31 12.18 -10.30 -22.20
CA ARG A 31 10.81 -9.89 -21.88
C ARG A 31 10.13 -9.09 -23.01
N GLY A 32 10.84 -8.76 -24.09
CA GLY A 32 10.34 -7.93 -25.17
C GLY A 32 10.01 -6.50 -24.74
N ARG A 33 10.72 -5.96 -23.74
CA ARG A 33 10.50 -4.62 -23.18
C ARG A 33 11.72 -3.73 -23.39
N SER A 34 11.50 -2.41 -23.35
CA SER A 34 12.62 -1.46 -23.31
C SER A 34 13.36 -1.56 -21.97
N ARG A 35 14.66 -1.19 -21.96
CA ARG A 35 15.45 -1.09 -20.73
C ARG A 35 14.75 -0.24 -19.67
N THR A 36 14.26 0.93 -20.08
CA THR A 36 13.59 1.88 -19.18
C THR A 36 12.31 1.30 -18.59
N ASP A 37 11.49 0.63 -19.40
CA ASP A 37 10.27 -0.02 -18.90
C ASP A 37 10.59 -1.15 -17.93
N PHE A 38 11.58 -1.97 -18.26
CA PHE A 38 11.99 -3.10 -17.43
C PHE A 38 12.50 -2.63 -16.06
N VAL A 39 13.38 -1.62 -16.04
CA VAL A 39 13.91 -1.05 -14.79
C VAL A 39 12.81 -0.37 -13.98
N ARG A 40 11.90 0.37 -14.62
CA ARG A 40 10.76 1.00 -13.93
C ARG A 40 9.88 -0.05 -13.26
N GLU A 41 9.48 -1.09 -13.99
CA GLU A 41 8.60 -2.14 -13.47
C GLU A 41 9.28 -2.91 -12.33
N ALA A 42 10.56 -3.25 -12.48
CA ALA A 42 11.32 -3.93 -11.44
C ALA A 42 11.45 -3.08 -10.16
N ALA A 43 11.73 -1.78 -10.31
CA ALA A 43 11.87 -0.87 -9.17
C ALA A 43 10.53 -0.67 -8.43
N VAL A 44 9.42 -0.49 -9.15
CA VAL A 44 8.09 -0.36 -8.54
C VAL A 44 7.72 -1.64 -7.80
N ARG A 45 7.90 -2.81 -8.42
CA ARG A 45 7.60 -4.09 -7.79
C ARG A 45 8.41 -4.31 -6.52
N ALA A 46 9.72 -4.03 -6.55
CA ALA A 46 10.55 -4.14 -5.36
C ALA A 46 10.10 -3.19 -4.24
N ALA A 47 9.68 -1.98 -4.58
CA ALA A 47 9.13 -1.05 -3.59
C ALA A 47 7.80 -1.55 -3.01
N GLU A 48 6.90 -2.08 -3.84
CA GLU A 48 5.63 -2.68 -3.38
C GLU A 48 5.86 -3.85 -2.43
N ASP A 49 6.80 -4.74 -2.76
CA ASP A 49 7.17 -5.88 -1.90
C ASP A 49 7.63 -5.41 -0.51
N VAL A 50 8.48 -4.38 -0.45
CA VAL A 50 8.94 -3.80 0.82
C VAL A 50 7.80 -3.15 1.62
N LEU A 51 6.90 -2.43 0.95
CA LEU A 51 5.74 -1.81 1.60
C LEU A 51 4.78 -2.86 2.17
N MET A 52 4.59 -3.97 1.45
CA MET A 52 3.78 -5.09 1.93
C MET A 52 4.41 -5.74 3.16
N GLU A 53 5.73 -5.94 3.16
CA GLU A 53 6.44 -6.48 4.33
C GLU A 53 6.37 -5.56 5.55
N ALA A 54 6.47 -4.25 5.36
CA ALA A 54 6.39 -3.27 6.43
C ALA A 54 4.99 -3.21 7.08
N GLY A 55 3.94 -3.57 6.35
CA GLY A 55 2.56 -3.61 6.87
C GLY A 55 2.22 -4.83 7.72
N LEU A 56 3.14 -5.80 7.87
CA LEU A 56 2.87 -7.03 8.60
C LEU A 56 2.98 -6.82 10.12
N ILE A 57 1.87 -7.01 10.83
CA ILE A 57 1.88 -7.16 12.29
C ILE A 57 2.41 -8.56 12.60
N ARG A 58 3.69 -8.66 12.96
CA ARG A 58 4.28 -9.92 13.44
C ARG A 58 3.88 -10.14 14.90
N MET A 59 3.41 -11.34 15.20
CA MET A 59 3.06 -11.77 16.55
C MET A 59 3.59 -13.20 16.80
N SER A 60 3.84 -13.55 18.06
CA SER A 60 4.19 -14.92 18.42
C SER A 60 2.97 -15.84 18.26
N GLN A 61 3.18 -17.15 18.31
CA GLN A 61 2.08 -18.12 18.23
C GLN A 61 1.08 -17.91 19.37
N GLU A 62 1.57 -17.62 20.57
CA GLU A 62 0.79 -17.32 21.76
C GLU A 62 0.00 -16.01 21.58
N GLY A 63 0.66 -14.95 21.11
CA GLY A 63 0.00 -13.68 20.82
C GLY A 63 -1.08 -13.80 19.75
N PHE A 64 -0.87 -14.64 18.74
CA PHE A 64 -1.90 -14.95 17.74
C PHE A 64 -3.09 -15.70 18.34
N ALA A 65 -2.84 -16.70 19.20
CA ALA A 65 -3.91 -17.43 19.86
C ALA A 65 -4.76 -16.53 20.78
N GLU A 66 -4.12 -15.63 21.54
CA GLU A 66 -4.81 -14.63 22.36
C GLU A 66 -5.63 -13.66 21.50
N PHE A 67 -5.05 -13.17 20.40
CA PHE A 67 -5.74 -12.29 19.46
C PHE A 67 -7.01 -12.94 18.88
N ILE A 68 -6.93 -14.19 18.45
CA ILE A 68 -8.09 -14.95 17.94
C ILE A 68 -9.14 -15.19 19.04
N ALA A 69 -8.71 -15.46 20.27
CA ALA A 69 -9.63 -15.64 21.39
C ALA A 69 -10.44 -14.35 21.66
N VAL A 70 -9.79 -13.18 21.61
CA VAL A 70 -10.46 -11.87 21.76
C VAL A 70 -11.44 -11.62 20.60
N LEU A 71 -11.03 -11.89 19.36
CA LEU A 71 -11.90 -11.68 18.18
C LEU A 71 -13.12 -12.61 18.15
N SER A 72 -12.98 -13.82 18.68
CA SER A 72 -14.05 -14.84 18.70
C SER A 72 -15.02 -14.64 19.87
N ALA A 73 -14.66 -13.82 20.86
CA ALA A 73 -15.53 -13.50 21.98
C ALA A 73 -16.67 -12.57 21.55
N PRO A 74 -17.85 -12.66 22.19
CA PRO A 74 -18.92 -11.69 21.98
C PRO A 74 -18.44 -10.25 22.25
N ALA A 75 -18.81 -9.32 21.37
CA ALA A 75 -18.44 -7.92 21.54
C ALA A 75 -19.03 -7.36 22.84
N ALA A 76 -18.16 -6.92 23.75
CA ALA A 76 -18.56 -6.20 24.94
C ALA A 76 -18.70 -4.69 24.60
N PRO A 77 -19.82 -4.05 24.95
CA PRO A 77 -19.97 -2.62 24.70
C PRO A 77 -18.98 -1.83 25.56
N VAL A 78 -18.21 -0.96 24.91
CA VAL A 78 -17.31 0.00 25.57
C VAL A 78 -18.05 1.34 25.63
N PRO A 79 -18.53 1.82 26.81
CA PRO A 79 -19.45 2.95 26.88
C PRO A 79 -18.96 4.23 26.17
N PRO A 80 -17.69 4.65 26.29
CA PRO A 80 -17.18 5.79 25.52
C PRO A 80 -17.25 5.59 24.00
N MET A 81 -17.03 4.36 23.52
CA MET A 81 -17.09 4.04 22.08
C MET A 81 -18.52 4.05 21.57
N VAL A 82 -19.48 3.57 22.37
CA VAL A 82 -20.91 3.63 22.06
C VAL A 82 -21.39 5.09 21.93
N GLU A 83 -20.96 5.96 22.84
CA GLU A 83 -21.31 7.39 22.80
C GLU A 83 -20.73 8.10 21.57
N VAL A 84 -19.51 7.75 21.15
CA VAL A 84 -18.91 8.27 19.91
C VAL A 84 -19.68 7.79 18.69
N LEU A 85 -20.01 6.49 18.60
CA LEU A 85 -20.73 5.91 17.46
C LEU A 85 -22.17 6.40 17.33
N LYS A 86 -22.80 6.82 18.43
CA LYS A 86 -24.15 7.43 18.43
C LYS A 86 -24.16 8.89 18.02
N ARG A 87 -23.00 9.56 18.02
CA ARG A 87 -22.91 10.98 17.67
C ARG A 87 -23.13 11.14 16.15
N PRO A 88 -23.99 12.06 15.71
CA PRO A 88 -24.13 12.36 14.28
C PRO A 88 -22.78 12.79 13.72
N ALA A 89 -22.47 12.30 12.53
CA ALA A 89 -21.18 12.54 11.93
C ALA A 89 -21.01 14.04 11.64
N PRO A 90 -19.80 14.61 11.78
CA PRO A 90 -19.57 16.05 11.63
C PRO A 90 -20.07 16.64 10.30
N TRP A 91 -20.13 15.83 9.24
CA TRP A 91 -20.56 16.22 7.89
C TRP A 91 -22.07 16.09 7.64
N GLU A 92 -22.86 15.50 8.55
CA GLU A 92 -24.32 15.37 8.40
C GLU A 92 -25.06 16.68 8.71
N ARG A 93 -24.39 17.67 9.29
CA ARG A 93 -25.01 18.95 9.67
C ARG A 93 -25.02 20.01 8.56
N GLU A 94 -24.38 19.76 7.41
CA GLU A 94 -24.21 20.78 6.36
C GLU A 94 -25.18 20.65 5.16
N SER A 95 -26.04 19.63 5.08
CA SER A 95 -26.96 19.47 3.94
C SER A 95 -28.36 20.08 4.13
N GLY A 96 -28.50 21.21 4.85
CA GLY A 96 -29.81 21.72 5.27
C GLY A 96 -30.03 23.23 5.26
N GLN A 97 -29.22 24.03 4.57
CA GLN A 97 -29.54 25.45 4.30
C GLN A 97 -29.27 25.79 2.83
N GLY A 98 -30.31 25.61 2.03
CA GLY A 98 -30.55 26.29 0.77
C GLY A 98 -31.96 26.86 0.80
#